data_AF-A0A8J8K718-F1
#
_entry.id   AF-A0A8J8K718-F1
#
_cell.length_a   1.000
_cell.length_b   1.000
_cell.length_c   1.000
_cell.angle_alpha   90.00
_cell.angle_beta   90.00
_cell.angle_gamma   90.00
#
_symmetry.space_group_name_H-M   'P 1'
#
loop_
_entity.id
_entity.type
_entity.pdbx_description
1 polymer ?
#
loop_
_entity_poly.entity_id
_entity_poly.type
_entity_poly.pdbx_seq_one_letter_code
_entity_poly.pdbx_strand_id
1 'polypeptide(L)'
;MRDSISKNFNSKNVKELGKISCQFSFVIEKDGIFTDVKSIGKNESFNREIIRTIKGINVKWIPAQKDGRIVKYLFICPLTMFLR
;
A
#
# COMPACT_ATOMS: atom_id res chain seq x y z
N MET A 1 0.83 5.85 -7.70
CA MET A 1 0.58 4.86 -6.62
C MET A 1 -0.18 3.65 -7.12
N ARG A 2 -1.43 3.78 -7.56
CA ARG A 2 -2.22 2.66 -8.10
C ARG A 2 -1.50 1.97 -9.28
N ASP A 3 -0.90 2.74 -10.17
CA ASP A 3 -0.12 2.19 -11.30
C ASP A 3 1.13 1.44 -10.85
N SER A 4 1.82 1.96 -9.83
CA SER A 4 3.01 1.32 -9.25
C SER A 4 2.65 0.00 -8.56
N ILE A 5 1.48 -0.05 -7.90
CA ILE A 5 0.95 -1.29 -7.32
C ILE A 5 0.64 -2.26 -8.45
N SER A 6 -0.13 -1.85 -9.46
CA SER A 6 -0.49 -2.71 -10.60
C SER A 6 0.71 -3.26 -11.36
N LYS A 7 1.82 -2.51 -11.47
CA LYS A 7 3.05 -2.96 -12.14
C LYS A 7 3.86 -3.96 -11.33
N ASN A 8 3.92 -3.80 -10.02
CA ASN A 8 4.78 -4.61 -9.13
C ASN A 8 4.04 -5.75 -8.42
N PHE A 9 2.71 -5.78 -8.56
CA PHE A 9 1.85 -6.80 -7.96
C PHE A 9 1.88 -8.08 -8.79
N ASN A 10 2.17 -9.21 -8.13
CA ASN A 10 2.18 -10.51 -8.77
C ASN A 10 0.91 -11.29 -8.39
N SER A 11 -0.04 -11.35 -9.33
CA SER A 11 -1.30 -12.08 -9.16
C SER A 11 -1.11 -13.59 -8.96
N LYS A 12 0.00 -14.18 -9.41
CA LYS A 12 0.28 -15.62 -9.23
C LYS A 12 0.50 -16.01 -7.77
N ASN A 13 0.83 -15.05 -6.91
CA ASN A 13 1.04 -15.29 -5.48
C ASN A 13 -0.28 -15.32 -4.68
N VAL A 14 -1.41 -15.03 -5.33
CA VAL A 14 -2.72 -14.95 -4.68
C VAL A 14 -3.51 -16.20 -5.01
N LYS A 15 -3.99 -16.90 -3.98
CA LYS A 15 -4.67 -18.20 -4.13
C LYS A 15 -6.16 -18.11 -4.46
N GLU A 16 -6.71 -16.90 -4.55
CA GLU A 16 -8.13 -16.65 -4.75
C GLU A 16 -8.34 -15.84 -6.03
N LEU A 17 -9.40 -16.16 -6.76
CA LEU A 17 -9.78 -15.51 -8.01
C LEU A 17 -11.05 -14.70 -7.79
N GLY A 18 -11.29 -13.70 -8.64
CA GLY A 18 -12.45 -12.82 -8.57
C GLY A 18 -12.16 -11.50 -7.87
N LYS A 19 -13.21 -10.91 -7.26
CA LYS A 19 -13.13 -9.59 -6.64
C LYS A 19 -12.56 -9.70 -5.23
N ILE A 20 -11.31 -9.27 -5.06
CA ILE A 20 -10.64 -9.20 -3.76
C ILE A 20 -10.50 -7.74 -3.33
N SER A 21 -10.74 -7.48 -2.06
CA SER A 21 -10.57 -6.15 -1.47
C SER A 21 -9.73 -6.22 -0.20
N CYS A 22 -8.89 -5.22 -0.03
CA CYS A 22 -8.13 -4.99 1.21
C CYS A 22 -8.03 -3.48 1.46
N GLN A 23 -7.72 -3.13 2.70
CA GLN A 23 -7.34 -1.80 3.10
C GLN A 23 -5.91 -1.85 3.58
N PHE A 24 -5.03 -1.09 2.94
CA PHE A 24 -3.66 -0.96 3.39
C PHE A 24 -3.40 0.43 3.97
N SER A 25 -2.43 0.51 4.87
CA SER A 25 -2.01 1.74 5.51
C SER A 25 -0.51 1.79 5.69
N PHE A 26 0.06 2.98 5.68
CA PHE A 26 1.47 3.22 6.02
C PHE A 26 1.64 4.63 6.57
N VAL A 27 2.75 4.84 7.26
CA VAL A 27 3.09 6.12 7.87
C VAL A 27 4.10 6.86 6.99
N ILE A 28 3.65 7.99 6.48
CA ILE A 28 4.35 9.22 6.11
C ILE A 28 5.42 9.72 7.08
N GLU A 29 6.71 9.36 7.03
CA GLU A 29 7.73 10.00 7.88
C GLU A 29 8.14 11.38 7.33
N LYS A 30 8.79 12.21 8.17
CA LYS A 30 9.15 13.60 7.80
C LYS A 30 10.19 13.70 6.68
N ASP A 31 10.97 12.65 6.49
CA ASP A 31 11.95 12.49 5.42
C ASP A 31 11.33 11.99 4.10
N GLY A 32 10.02 11.75 4.08
CA GLY A 32 9.29 11.22 2.92
C GLY A 32 9.43 9.71 2.74
N ILE A 33 10.04 9.02 3.69
CA ILE A 33 10.08 7.55 3.76
C ILE A 33 8.76 7.07 4.35
N PHE A 34 8.23 5.96 3.82
CA PHE A 34 7.06 5.32 4.42
C PHE A 34 7.48 4.17 5.34
N THR A 35 6.87 4.11 6.52
CA THR A 35 7.07 3.06 7.53
C THR A 35 5.74 2.40 7.89
N ASP A 36 5.77 1.36 8.73
CA ASP A 36 4.58 0.71 9.29
C ASP A 36 3.51 0.29 8.26
N VAL A 37 3.97 -0.30 7.14
CA VAL A 37 3.07 -0.81 6.10
C VAL A 37 2.25 -1.99 6.64
N LYS A 38 0.93 -1.82 6.68
CA LYS A 38 -0.05 -2.82 7.10
C LYS A 38 -1.07 -3.02 6.00
N SER A 39 -1.61 -4.24 5.89
CA SER A 39 -2.72 -4.55 4.98
C SER A 39 -3.72 -5.45 5.69
N ILE A 40 -4.99 -5.09 5.60
CA ILE A 40 -6.12 -5.74 6.26
C ILE A 40 -7.14 -6.08 5.19
N GLY A 41 -7.45 -7.36 5.03
CA GLY A 41 -8.36 -7.86 4.01
C GLY A 41 -8.67 -9.32 4.26
N LYS A 42 -9.73 -9.83 3.61
CA LYS A 42 -10.19 -11.22 3.81
C LYS A 42 -9.17 -12.27 3.37
N ASN A 43 -8.32 -11.94 2.40
CA ASN A 43 -7.34 -12.85 1.85
C ASN A 43 -5.92 -12.51 2.33
N GLU A 44 -5.33 -13.39 3.14
CA GLU A 44 -4.00 -13.18 3.70
C GLU A 44 -2.89 -13.18 2.63
N SER A 45 -3.00 -14.04 1.61
CA SER A 45 -2.03 -14.08 0.50
C SER A 45 -2.02 -12.77 -0.30
N PHE A 46 -3.20 -12.19 -0.53
CA PHE A 46 -3.35 -10.88 -1.14
C PHE A 46 -2.76 -9.77 -0.25
N ASN A 47 -3.08 -9.78 1.04
CA ASN A 47 -2.55 -8.78 1.98
C ASN A 47 -1.02 -8.79 2.02
N ARG A 48 -0.41 -9.98 2.06
CA ARG A 48 1.04 -10.17 2.06
C ARG A 48 1.68 -9.66 0.78
N GLU A 49 1.07 -9.96 -0.36
CA GLU A 49 1.54 -9.48 -1.66
C GLU A 49 1.46 -7.95 -1.76
N ILE A 50 0.38 -7.33 -1.26
CA ILE A 50 0.27 -5.87 -1.20
C ILE A 50 1.36 -5.25 -0.34
N ILE A 51 1.65 -5.80 0.84
CA ILE A 51 2.73 -5.31 1.70
C ILE A 51 4.08 -5.41 0.98
N ARG A 52 4.36 -6.53 0.30
CA ARG A 52 5.58 -6.75 -0.48
C ARG A 52 5.69 -5.73 -1.62
N THR A 53 4.61 -5.53 -2.37
CA THR A 53 4.54 -4.57 -3.48
C THR A 53 4.79 -3.15 -2.99
N ILE A 54 4.13 -2.70 -1.92
CA ILE A 54 4.31 -1.35 -1.39
C ILE A 54 5.74 -1.13 -0.92
N LYS A 55 6.33 -2.09 -0.20
CA LYS A 55 7.74 -2.03 0.22
C LYS A 55 8.72 -1.95 -0.95
N GLY A 56 8.37 -2.51 -2.11
CA GLY A 56 9.17 -2.43 -3.33
C GLY A 56 9.03 -1.12 -4.11
N ILE A 57 8.06 -0.27 -3.79
CA ILE A 57 7.88 1.02 -4.45
C ILE A 57 8.89 2.01 -3.86
N ASN A 58 9.99 2.23 -4.57
CA ASN A 58 10.98 3.23 -4.20
C ASN A 58 10.60 4.62 -4.75
N VAL A 59 9.50 5.17 -4.23
CA VAL A 59 9.06 6.54 -4.54
C VAL A 59 9.16 7.35 -3.27
N LYS A 60 9.89 8.48 -3.30
CA LYS A 60 9.88 9.45 -2.20
C LYS A 60 8.51 10.12 -2.14
N TRP A 61 7.84 10.02 -0.99
CA TRP A 61 6.55 10.64 -0.77
C TRP A 61 6.73 12.05 -0.25
N ILE A 62 5.87 12.97 -0.69
CA ILE A 62 5.85 14.33 -0.15
C ILE A 62 5.13 14.25 1.21
N PRO A 63 5.81 14.55 2.33
CA PRO A 63 5.20 14.46 3.64
C PRO A 63 4.16 15.58 3.82
N ALA A 64 3.17 15.33 4.67
CA ALA A 64 2.16 16.33 4.96
C ALA A 64 2.78 17.51 5.73
N GLN A 65 2.35 18.73 5.40
CA GLN A 65 2.66 19.91 6.18
C GLN A 65 1.42 20.35 6.95
N LYS A 66 1.59 20.59 8.24
CA LYS A 66 0.57 21.19 9.10
C LYS A 66 1.18 22.42 9.75
N ASP A 67 0.58 23.58 9.53
CA ASP A 67 1.03 24.87 10.07
C ASP A 67 2.50 25.18 9.74
N GLY A 68 2.93 24.88 8.51
CA GLY A 68 4.31 25.08 8.04
C GLY A 68 5.34 24.08 8.58
N ARG A 69 4.92 23.09 9.38
CA ARG A 69 5.79 22.03 9.92
C ARG A 69 5.50 20.70 9.23
N ILE A 70 6.57 20.00 8.86
CA ILE A 70 6.45 18.64 8.33
C ILE A 70 6.03 17.71 9.47
N VAL A 71 4.90 17.04 9.29
CA VAL A 71 4.32 16.12 10.27
C VAL A 71 4.25 14.70 9.72
N LYS A 72 4.28 13.73 10.64
CA LYS A 72 4.02 12.35 10.28
C LYS A 72 2.56 12.20 9.86
N TYR A 73 2.29 11.41 8.83
CA TYR A 73 0.94 11.24 8.30
C TYR A 73 0.58 9.78 8.08
N LEU A 74 -0.49 9.30 8.70
CA LEU A 74 -1.02 7.97 8.44
C LEU A 74 -1.86 8.00 7.15
N PHE A 75 -1.36 7.34 6.11
CA PHE A 75 -2.09 7.18 4.86
C PHE A 75 -2.88 5.86 4.91
N ILE A 76 -4.17 5.91 4.59
CA ILE A 76 -5.05 4.74 4.54
C ILE A 76 -5.68 4.68 3.15
N CYS A 77 -5.60 3.52 2.51
CA CYS A 77 -6.12 3.32 1.17
C CYS A 77 -6.93 2.03 1.06
N PRO A 78 -8.21 2.12 0.67
CA PRO A 78 -8.94 0.96 0.20
C PRO A 78 -8.47 0.59 -1.21
N LEU A 79 -8.21 -0.70 -1.43
CA LEU A 79 -7.86 -1.29 -2.72
C LEU A 79 -8.82 -2.44 -3.02
N THR A 80 -9.36 -2.43 -4.23
CA THR A 80 -10.12 -3.56 -4.77
C THR A 80 -9.47 -3.95 -6.08
N MET A 81 -9.18 -5.23 -6.26
CA MET A 81 -8.64 -5.80 -7.48
C MET A 81 -9.53 -6.94 -7.95
N PHE A 82 -9.63 -7.06 -9.28
CA PHE A 82 -10.29 -8.16 -9.93
C PHE A 82 -9.20 -9.08 -10.49
N LEU A 83 -9.02 -10.23 -9.87
CA LEU A 83 -8.12 -11.28 -10.35
C LEU A 83 -8.90 -12.19 -11.29
N ARG A 84 -8.33 -12.44 -12.46
CA ARG A 84 -8.82 -13.38 -13.46
C ARG A 84 -7.86 -14.55 -13.56
#